data_AF-A0A933NY11-F1
#
_entry.id   AF-A0A933NY11-F1
#
_cell.length_a   1.000
_cell.length_b   1.000
_cell.length_c   1.000
_cell.angle_alpha   90.00
_cell.angle_beta   90.00
_cell.angle_gamma   90.00
#
_symmetry.space_group_name_H-M   'P 1'
#
loop_
_entity.id
_entity.type
_entity.pdbx_description
1 polymer ?
#
loop_
_entity_poly.entity_id
_entity_poly.type
_entity_poly.pdbx_seq_one_letter_code
_entity_poly.pdbx_strand_id
1 'polypeptide(L)'
;MNPQFVKSPSGEDMVLLSRADYETLVTAAEEAAEDAADVAMYDARKADPLGSAPMPAEITRHMREGARLLKAIRLWKDIGQVKLAYDLGTSQGFISDLENGRRKLTPELAKRMAAALDVPEHWLI
;
A
#
# COMPACT_ATOMS: atom_id res chain seq x y z
N MET A 1 12.30 12.80 -33.86
CA MET A 1 12.10 11.57 -34.66
C MET A 1 11.97 11.84 -36.15
N ASN A 2 12.87 11.27 -36.94
CA ASN A 2 12.79 11.23 -38.42
C ASN A 2 13.11 9.81 -38.93
N PRO A 3 12.16 8.85 -38.83
CA PRO A 3 12.38 7.47 -39.25
C PRO A 3 12.56 7.35 -40.76
N GLN A 4 13.52 6.51 -41.18
CA GLN A 4 13.64 6.08 -42.58
C GLN A 4 13.15 4.64 -42.73
N PHE A 5 12.26 4.41 -43.70
CA PHE A 5 11.74 3.09 -44.00
C PHE A 5 12.53 2.48 -45.16
N VAL A 6 13.03 1.27 -44.98
CA VAL A 6 13.79 0.53 -46.00
C VAL A 6 13.27 -0.89 -46.11
N LYS A 7 13.44 -1.50 -47.29
CA LYS A 7 13.19 -2.92 -47.51
C LYS A 7 14.49 -3.70 -47.35
N SER A 8 14.46 -4.76 -46.55
CA SER A 8 15.59 -5.70 -46.48
C SER A 8 15.73 -6.47 -47.81
N PRO A 9 16.89 -7.10 -48.08
CA PRO A 9 17.05 -7.97 -49.25
C PRO A 9 16.08 -9.16 -49.29
N SER A 10 15.52 -9.55 -48.14
CA SER A 10 14.48 -10.59 -48.02
C SER A 10 13.05 -10.04 -48.11
N GLY A 11 12.86 -8.72 -48.27
CA GLY A 11 11.56 -8.07 -48.46
C GLY A 11 10.88 -7.55 -47.19
N GLU A 12 11.54 -7.65 -46.04
CA GLU A 12 11.03 -7.18 -44.74
C GLU A 12 11.07 -5.65 -44.65
N ASP A 13 10.05 -5.06 -44.02
CA ASP A 13 10.02 -3.62 -43.72
C ASP A 13 10.89 -3.32 -42.50
N MET A 14 11.92 -2.49 -42.68
CA MET A 14 12.81 -2.04 -41.62
C MET A 14 12.68 -0.54 -41.39
N VAL A 15 12.89 -0.12 -40.14
CA VAL A 15 12.91 1.29 -39.74
C VAL A 15 14.29 1.63 -39.20
N LEU A 16 14.94 2.63 -39.79
CA LEU A 16 16.21 3.18 -39.31
C LEU A 16 15.92 4.43 -38.49
N LEU A 17 16.45 4.42 -37.27
CA LEU A 17 16.34 5.52 -36.31
C LEU A 17 17.72 5.98 -35.88
N SER A 18 17.83 7.26 -35.51
CA SER A 18 18.96 7.70 -34.72
C SER A 18 18.95 6.94 -33.39
N ARG A 19 20.12 6.72 -32.80
CA ARG A 19 20.22 6.06 -31.49
C ARG A 19 19.37 6.77 -30.43
N ALA A 20 19.37 8.10 -30.42
CA ALA A 20 18.59 8.89 -29.46
C ALA A 20 17.07 8.69 -29.65
N ASP A 21 16.58 8.66 -30.89
CA ASP A 21 15.17 8.38 -31.17
C ASP A 21 14.79 6.95 -30.78
N TYR A 22 15.67 5.97 -31.03
CA TYR A 22 15.45 4.58 -30.60
C TYR A 22 15.38 4.46 -29.08
N GLU A 23 16.35 5.03 -28.35
CA GLU A 23 16.36 5.02 -26.88
C GLU A 23 15.10 5.70 -26.32
N THR A 24 14.64 6.80 -26.92
CA THR A 24 13.38 7.45 -26.54
C THR A 24 12.17 6.53 -26.70
N LEU A 25 12.08 5.77 -27.81
CA LEU A 25 11.00 4.81 -28.02
C LEU A 25 11.06 3.64 -27.05
N VAL A 26 12.27 3.14 -26.75
CA VAL A 26 12.47 2.07 -25.77
C VAL A 26 11.98 2.52 -24.40
N THR A 27 12.41 3.70 -23.94
CA THR A 27 11.96 4.26 -22.66
C THR A 27 10.44 4.44 -22.65
N ALA A 28 9.84 5.02 -23.70
CA ALA A 28 8.39 5.18 -23.76
C ALA A 28 7.63 3.84 -23.74
N ALA A 29 8.20 2.79 -24.35
CA ALA A 29 7.61 1.45 -24.32
C ALA A 29 7.73 0.80 -22.93
N GLU A 30 8.85 1.00 -22.25
CA GLU A 30 9.05 0.54 -20.86
C GLU A 30 8.09 1.26 -19.90
N GLU A 31 7.97 2.58 -20.00
CA GLU A 31 7.02 3.39 -19.21
C GLU A 31 5.57 2.95 -19.47
N ALA A 32 5.18 2.74 -20.73
CA ALA A 32 3.83 2.28 -21.05
C ALA A 32 3.55 0.86 -20.50
N ALA A 33 4.56 0.00 -20.43
CA ALA A 33 4.43 -1.33 -19.85
C ALA A 33 4.31 -1.26 -18.32
N GLU A 34 5.06 -0.38 -17.67
CA GLU A 34 4.94 -0.08 -16.24
C GLU A 34 3.54 0.46 -15.90
N ASP A 35 3.08 1.48 -16.62
CA ASP A 35 1.76 2.08 -16.43
C ASP A 35 0.63 1.04 -16.59
N ALA A 36 0.74 0.17 -17.60
CA ALA A 36 -0.23 -0.90 -17.82
C ALA A 36 -0.23 -1.93 -16.68
N ALA A 37 0.95 -2.26 -16.14
CA ALA A 37 1.08 -3.16 -14.99
C ALA A 37 0.46 -2.55 -13.72
N ASP A 38 0.69 -1.26 -13.47
CA ASP A 38 0.11 -0.53 -12.34
C ASP A 38 -1.43 -0.51 -12.38
N VAL A 39 -2.00 -0.22 -13.55
CA VAL A 39 -3.46 -0.26 -13.76
C VAL A 39 -4.00 -1.68 -13.50
N ALA A 40 -3.35 -2.71 -14.04
CA ALA A 40 -3.76 -4.10 -13.83
C ALA A 40 -3.71 -4.51 -12.35
N MET A 41 -2.69 -4.06 -11.60
CA MET A 41 -2.57 -4.29 -10.16
C MET A 41 -3.67 -3.58 -9.36
N TYR A 42 -4.00 -2.34 -9.73
CA TYR A 42 -5.10 -1.60 -9.12
C TYR A 42 -6.44 -2.31 -9.35
N ASP A 43 -6.74 -2.69 -10.59
CA ASP A 43 -7.98 -3.36 -10.96
C ASP A 43 -8.11 -4.71 -10.23
N ALA A 44 -7.04 -5.50 -10.16
CA ALA A 44 -7.02 -6.75 -9.41
C ALA A 44 -7.35 -6.54 -7.92
N ARG A 45 -6.79 -5.50 -7.29
CA ARG A 45 -7.11 -5.18 -5.88
C ARG A 45 -8.54 -4.69 -5.68
N LYS A 46 -9.10 -3.96 -6.64
CA LYS A 46 -10.49 -3.48 -6.58
C LYS A 46 -11.49 -4.60 -6.82
N ALA A 47 -11.12 -5.61 -7.61
CA ALA A 47 -11.96 -6.78 -7.88
C ALA A 47 -12.10 -7.73 -6.67
N ASP A 48 -11.15 -7.73 -5.72
CA ASP A 48 -11.24 -8.52 -4.49
C ASP A 48 -11.09 -7.65 -3.21
N PRO A 49 -12.17 -6.96 -2.78
CA PRO A 49 -12.17 -6.18 -1.55
C PRO A 49 -12.03 -7.04 -0.29
N LEU A 50 -12.48 -8.31 -0.31
CA LEU A 50 -12.39 -9.17 0.88
C LEU A 50 -10.98 -9.71 1.09
N GLY A 51 -10.28 -10.13 0.03
CA GLY A 51 -8.90 -10.58 0.08
C GLY A 51 -7.89 -9.45 0.28
N SER A 52 -8.20 -8.22 -0.15
CA SER A 52 -7.35 -7.05 0.08
C SER A 52 -7.51 -6.42 1.47
N ALA A 53 -8.58 -6.78 2.21
CA ALA A 53 -8.91 -6.28 3.53
C ALA A 53 -8.58 -4.77 3.71
N PRO A 54 -9.18 -3.90 2.88
CA PRO A 54 -8.86 -2.48 2.87
C PRO A 54 -9.23 -1.84 4.21
N MET A 55 -8.40 -0.92 4.67
CA MET A 55 -8.71 -0.14 5.86
C MET A 55 -9.95 0.73 5.60
N PRO A 56 -10.93 0.74 6.52
CA PRO A 56 -12.07 1.65 6.46
C PRO A 56 -11.67 3.13 6.44
N ALA A 57 -12.45 3.95 5.74
CA ALA A 57 -12.19 5.38 5.57
C ALA A 57 -12.18 6.15 6.91
N GLU A 58 -12.89 5.65 7.92
CA GLU A 58 -12.92 6.17 9.28
C GLU A 58 -11.53 6.18 9.94
N ILE A 59 -10.72 5.15 9.68
CA ILE A 59 -9.35 5.07 10.19
C ILE A 59 -8.54 6.23 9.60
N THR A 60 -8.62 6.42 8.27
CA THR A 60 -7.95 7.54 7.59
C THR A 60 -8.45 8.89 8.11
N ARG A 61 -9.75 9.04 8.37
CA ARG A 61 -10.32 10.26 8.95
C ARG A 61 -9.68 10.59 10.30
N HIS A 62 -9.63 9.62 11.23
CA HIS A 62 -8.97 9.81 12.51
C HIS A 62 -7.49 10.13 12.38
N MET A 63 -6.79 9.53 11.41
CA MET A 63 -5.39 9.85 11.15
C MET A 63 -5.21 11.30 10.67
N ARG A 64 -6.12 11.81 9.83
CA ARG A 64 -6.11 13.22 9.40
C ARG A 64 -6.39 14.19 10.55
N GLU A 65 -7.11 13.74 11.57
CA GLU A 65 -7.35 14.48 12.82
C GLU A 65 -6.14 14.42 13.80
N GLY A 66 -5.06 13.74 13.42
CA GLY A 66 -3.82 13.66 14.19
C GLY A 66 -3.68 12.38 15.04
N ALA A 67 -4.60 11.42 14.92
CA ALA A 67 -4.41 10.11 15.56
C ALA A 67 -3.32 9.30 14.83
N ARG A 68 -2.48 8.59 15.59
CA ARG A 68 -1.61 7.56 15.00
C ARG A 68 -2.43 6.33 14.63
N LEU A 69 -1.92 5.49 13.74
CA LEU A 69 -2.61 4.32 13.18
C LEU A 69 -3.30 3.45 14.24
N LEU A 70 -2.56 3.04 15.29
CA LEU A 70 -3.12 2.21 16.37
C LEU A 70 -4.29 2.88 17.09
N LYS A 71 -4.18 4.17 17.39
CA LYS A 71 -5.24 4.96 18.02
C LYS A 71 -6.45 5.08 17.07
N ALA A 72 -6.20 5.33 15.79
CA ALA A 72 -7.24 5.44 14.77
C ALA A 72 -8.03 4.14 14.61
N ILE A 73 -7.35 2.98 14.56
CA ILE A 73 -7.99 1.65 14.53
C ILE A 73 -8.82 1.44 15.79
N ARG A 74 -8.27 1.75 16.98
CA ARG A 74 -9.00 1.59 18.24
C ARG A 74 -10.27 2.47 18.29
N LEU A 75 -10.18 3.73 17.85
CA LEU A 75 -11.32 4.65 17.79
C LEU A 75 -12.38 4.16 16.80
N TRP A 76 -11.97 3.65 15.64
CA TRP A 76 -12.88 3.06 14.67
C TRP A 76 -13.62 1.82 15.22
N LYS A 77 -12.94 0.98 16.02
CA LYS A 77 -13.55 -0.15 16.72
C LYS A 77 -14.37 0.25 17.96
N ASP A 78 -14.41 1.53 18.31
CA ASP A 78 -15.08 2.08 19.50
C ASP A 78 -14.64 1.41 20.82
N ILE A 79 -13.35 1.05 20.91
CA ILE A 79 -12.79 0.42 22.10
C ILE A 79 -12.04 1.46 22.95
N GLY A 80 -12.31 1.52 24.25
CA GLY A 80 -11.53 2.37 25.17
C GLY A 80 -10.12 1.84 25.44
N GLN A 81 -9.16 2.72 25.76
CA GLN A 81 -7.79 2.30 26.12
C GLN A 81 -7.76 1.34 27.31
N VAL A 82 -8.63 1.55 28.31
CA VAL A 82 -8.74 0.69 29.50
C VAL A 82 -9.22 -0.71 29.12
N LYS A 83 -10.20 -0.81 28.22
CA LYS A 83 -10.70 -2.10 27.74
C LYS A 83 -9.64 -2.84 26.94
N LEU A 84 -8.98 -2.17 26.00
CA LEU A 84 -7.90 -2.77 25.22
C LEU A 84 -6.73 -3.21 26.12
N ALA A 85 -6.41 -2.43 27.15
CA ALA A 85 -5.39 -2.78 28.13
C ALA A 85 -5.78 -4.05 28.90
N TYR A 86 -7.03 -4.14 29.34
CA TYR A 86 -7.58 -5.33 30.00
C TYR A 86 -7.49 -6.57 29.10
N ASP A 87 -7.96 -6.46 27.86
CA ASP A 87 -7.96 -7.55 26.87
C ASP A 87 -6.53 -8.06 26.56
N LEU A 88 -5.51 -7.19 26.69
CA LEU A 88 -4.10 -7.51 26.46
C LEU A 88 -3.30 -7.83 27.73
N GLY A 89 -3.94 -7.79 28.91
CA GLY A 89 -3.27 -7.98 30.20
C GLY A 89 -2.18 -6.94 30.50
N THR A 90 -2.40 -5.69 30.09
CA THR A 90 -1.45 -4.57 30.26
C THR A 90 -2.12 -3.37 30.95
N SER A 91 -1.40 -2.26 31.11
CA SER A 91 -1.93 -1.02 31.70
C SER A 91 -2.44 -0.05 30.63
N GLN A 92 -3.41 0.80 31.00
CA GLN A 92 -3.88 1.88 30.12
C GLN A 92 -2.73 2.82 29.70
N GLY A 93 -1.78 3.09 30.61
CA GLY A 93 -0.60 3.90 30.31
C GLY A 93 0.28 3.27 29.22
N PHE A 94 0.43 1.95 29.22
CA PHE A 94 1.16 1.22 28.18
C PHE A 94 0.50 1.37 26.80
N ILE A 95 -0.84 1.27 26.73
CA ILE A 95 -1.59 1.52 25.49
C ILE A 95 -1.39 2.97 25.02
N SER A 96 -1.48 3.94 25.94
CA SER A 96 -1.24 5.35 25.63
C SER A 96 0.17 5.60 25.09
N ASP A 97 1.20 4.95 25.65
CA ASP A 97 2.57 5.07 25.18
C ASP A 97 2.74 4.55 23.74
N LEU A 98 2.09 3.44 23.40
CA LEU A 98 2.08 2.91 22.04
C LEU A 98 1.33 3.86 21.08
N GLU A 99 0.15 4.32 21.47
CA GLU A 99 -0.70 5.21 20.66
C GLU A 99 -0.08 6.58 20.39
N ASN A 100 0.85 7.02 21.23
CA ASN A 100 1.58 8.27 21.04
C ASN A 100 2.99 8.04 20.46
N GLY A 101 3.42 6.79 20.31
CA GLY A 101 4.74 6.41 19.80
C GLY A 101 5.89 6.63 20.79
N ARG A 102 5.59 6.77 22.09
CA ARG A 102 6.60 6.75 23.16
C ARG A 102 7.18 5.35 23.38
N ARG A 103 6.43 4.31 22.99
CA ARG A 103 6.88 2.92 22.96
C ARG A 103 6.72 2.35 21.56
N LYS A 104 7.67 1.51 21.12
CA LYS A 104 7.57 0.79 19.85
C LYS A 104 6.62 -0.41 19.99
N LEU A 105 5.82 -0.63 18.97
CA LEU A 105 5.01 -1.84 18.82
C LEU A 105 5.92 -2.96 18.28
N THR A 106 6.13 -4.03 19.05
CA THR A 106 6.89 -5.19 18.57
C THR A 106 6.00 -6.09 17.71
N PRO A 107 6.56 -6.91 16.80
CA PRO A 107 5.76 -7.80 15.95
C PRO A 107 4.84 -8.73 16.76
N GLU A 108 5.32 -9.31 17.85
CA GLU A 108 4.54 -10.21 18.71
C GLU A 108 3.39 -9.48 19.41
N LEU A 109 3.62 -8.23 19.79
CA LEU A 109 2.58 -7.40 20.38
C LEU A 109 1.58 -6.95 19.32
N ALA A 110 2.02 -6.58 18.11
CA ALA A 110 1.16 -6.24 16.98
C ALA A 110 0.15 -7.35 16.67
N LYS A 111 0.60 -8.61 16.65
CA LYS A 111 -0.29 -9.78 16.47
C LYS A 111 -1.36 -9.88 17.55
N ARG A 112 -0.96 -9.76 18.82
CA ARG A 112 -1.93 -9.78 19.94
C ARG A 112 -2.90 -8.61 19.90
N MET A 113 -2.41 -7.41 19.53
CA MET A 113 -3.26 -6.23 19.38
C MET A 113 -4.24 -6.37 18.21
N ALA A 114 -3.80 -6.93 17.08
CA ALA A 114 -4.65 -7.20 15.93
C ALA A 114 -5.79 -8.16 16.29
N ALA A 115 -5.48 -9.23 17.03
CA ALA A 115 -6.48 -10.16 17.54
C ALA A 115 -7.45 -9.49 18.53
N ALA A 116 -6.96 -8.67 19.47
CA ALA A 116 -7.80 -7.97 20.44
C ALA A 116 -8.72 -6.91 19.81
N LEU A 117 -8.27 -6.29 18.71
CA LEU A 117 -9.04 -5.31 17.95
C LEU A 117 -9.90 -5.95 16.84
N ASP A 118 -9.77 -7.26 16.62
CA ASP A 118 -10.42 -8.01 15.55
C ASP A 118 -10.14 -7.38 14.16
N VAL A 119 -8.86 -7.21 13.84
CA VAL A 119 -8.38 -6.66 12.57
C VAL A 119 -7.27 -7.52 11.97
N PRO A 120 -7.00 -7.43 10.65
CA PRO A 120 -5.88 -8.13 10.03
C PRO A 120 -4.54 -7.74 10.64
N GLU A 121 -3.66 -8.74 10.86
CA GLU A 121 -2.32 -8.51 11.44
C GLU A 121 -1.48 -7.51 10.63
N HIS A 122 -1.56 -7.59 9.29
CA HIS A 122 -0.79 -6.74 8.39
C HIS A 122 -1.16 -5.24 8.46
N TRP A 123 -2.20 -4.87 9.20
CA TRP A 123 -2.49 -3.45 9.47
C TRP A 123 -1.57 -2.86 10.55
N LEU A 124 -0.91 -3.68 11.36
CA LEU A 124 -0.10 -3.25 12.52
C LEU A 124 1.38 -3.64 12.44
N ILE A 125 1.80 -4.36 11.39
CA ILE A 125 3.14 -4.92 11.20
C ILE A 125 3.83 -4.24 10.02
#